data_AF-C6WK01-F1
#
_entry.id   AF-C6WK01-F1
#
_cell.length_a   1.000
_cell.length_b   1.000
_cell.length_c   1.000
_cell.angle_alpha   90.00
_cell.angle_beta   90.00
_cell.angle_gamma   90.00
#
_symmetry.space_group_name_H-M   'P 1'
#
loop_
_entity.id
_entity.type
_entity.pdbx_description
1 polymer ?
#
loop_
_entity_poly.entity_id
_entity_poly.type
_entity_poly.pdbx_seq_one_letter_code
_entity_poly.pdbx_strand_id
1 'polypeptide(L)'
;MTSELLGDLSGLHDMGGAATLRDLVLRHLGPDTGDYDVPGIEAAYRDAVNEHLDRVGLFIDEAGRVYAEGKVDDDIHETLGDGFHRVDLTRLAELHRTR
;
A
#
# COMPACT_ATOMS: atom_id res chain seq x y z
N MET A 1 -2.26 -14.91 14.75
CA MET A 1 -2.54 -13.62 15.42
C MET A 1 -1.79 -12.53 14.68
N THR A 2 -2.48 -11.43 14.37
CA THR A 2 -2.03 -10.19 13.69
C THR A 2 -1.92 -10.21 12.16
N SER A 3 -3.08 -10.31 11.50
CA SER A 3 -3.37 -9.86 10.11
C SER A 3 -4.40 -8.72 10.09
N GLU A 4 -4.56 -8.00 11.20
CA GLU A 4 -5.77 -7.21 11.44
C GLU A 4 -5.70 -5.75 10.95
N LEU A 5 -4.51 -5.16 10.69
CA LEU A 5 -4.48 -3.71 10.41
C LEU A 5 -4.81 -3.31 8.96
N LEU A 6 -4.34 -4.04 7.94
CA LEU A 6 -4.79 -3.83 6.55
C LEU A 6 -6.21 -4.35 6.34
N GLY A 7 -6.60 -5.41 7.06
CA GLY A 7 -7.99 -5.87 7.15
C GLY A 7 -8.91 -4.79 7.73
N ASP A 8 -8.50 -4.13 8.83
CA ASP A 8 -9.26 -3.05 9.46
C ASP A 8 -9.27 -1.77 8.61
N LEU A 9 -8.19 -1.47 7.88
CA LEU A 9 -8.15 -0.37 6.89
C LEU A 9 -8.98 -0.68 5.63
N SER A 10 -9.07 -1.94 5.20
CA SER A 10 -9.95 -2.37 4.08
C SER A 10 -11.43 -2.20 4.40
N GLY A 11 -11.79 -2.12 5.69
CA GLY A 11 -13.15 -1.85 6.16
C GLY A 11 -13.51 -0.35 6.20
N LEU A 12 -12.52 0.55 6.25
CA LEU A 12 -12.71 2.00 6.42
C LEU A 12 -12.45 2.81 5.15
N HIS A 13 -11.67 2.28 4.21
CA HIS A 13 -11.49 2.85 2.87
C HIS A 13 -11.77 1.78 1.81
N ASP A 14 -12.39 2.17 0.70
CA ASP A 14 -12.69 1.31 -0.44
C ASP A 14 -11.40 0.93 -1.20
N MET A 15 -10.50 0.20 -0.53
CA MET A 15 -9.48 -0.66 -1.16
C MET A 15 -10.15 -1.89 -1.82
N GLY A 16 -11.47 -1.79 -2.09
CA GLY A 16 -12.48 -2.83 -2.33
C GLY A 16 -12.13 -4.24 -1.88
N GLY A 17 -11.78 -4.39 -0.60
CA GLY A 17 -11.64 -5.69 0.04
C GLY A 17 -10.26 -6.35 -0.05
N ALA A 18 -9.19 -5.61 -0.38
CA ALA A 18 -7.82 -6.11 -0.28
C ALA A 18 -7.39 -6.23 1.20
N ALA A 19 -7.03 -7.43 1.66
CA ALA A 19 -6.61 -7.68 3.05
C ALA A 19 -5.11 -7.41 3.29
N THR A 20 -4.32 -7.33 2.22
CA THR A 20 -2.88 -7.07 2.24
C THR A 20 -2.48 -6.12 1.10
N LEU A 21 -1.29 -5.50 1.20
CA LEU A 21 -0.75 -4.67 0.12
C LEU A 21 -0.61 -5.48 -1.18
N ARG A 22 -0.14 -6.72 -1.04
CA ARG A 22 -0.10 -7.70 -2.11
C ARG A 22 -1.47 -7.92 -2.76
N ASP A 23 -2.54 -8.07 -1.98
CA ASP A 23 -3.89 -8.24 -2.54
C ASP A 23 -4.35 -7.00 -3.30
N LEU A 24 -3.99 -5.81 -2.86
CA LEU A 24 -4.27 -4.55 -3.56
C LEU A 24 -3.55 -4.52 -4.92
N VAL A 25 -2.26 -4.86 -4.93
CA VAL A 25 -1.46 -4.96 -6.16
C VAL A 25 -2.06 -6.00 -7.12
N LEU A 26 -2.32 -7.22 -6.64
CA LEU A 26 -2.90 -8.29 -7.46
C LEU A 26 -4.27 -7.91 -8.01
N ARG A 27 -5.11 -7.26 -7.20
CA ARG A 27 -6.44 -6.80 -7.63
C ARG A 27 -6.35 -5.72 -8.70
N HIS A 28 -5.37 -4.82 -8.62
CA HIS A 28 -5.13 -3.79 -9.62
C HIS A 28 -4.63 -4.37 -10.94
N LEU A 29 -3.71 -5.33 -10.88
CA LEU A 29 -3.15 -6.00 -12.05
C LEU A 29 -4.18 -6.90 -12.75
N GLY A 30 -5.19 -7.38 -12.02
CA GLY A 30 -6.20 -8.27 -12.55
C GLY A 30 -5.69 -9.72 -12.69
N PRO A 31 -6.37 -10.58 -13.45
CA PRO A 31 -6.06 -12.02 -13.52
C PRO A 31 -4.73 -12.35 -14.22
N ASP A 32 -4.17 -11.43 -15.01
CA ASP A 32 -2.99 -11.65 -15.85
C ASP A 32 -1.69 -11.16 -15.19
N THR A 33 -1.47 -11.48 -13.92
CA THR A 33 -0.28 -11.03 -13.16
C THR A 33 1.02 -11.75 -13.53
N GLY A 34 0.97 -12.78 -14.37
CA GLY A 34 2.13 -13.61 -14.73
C GLY A 34 3.25 -12.86 -15.45
N ASP A 35 2.91 -11.75 -16.10
CA ASP A 35 3.85 -10.88 -16.84
C ASP A 35 4.43 -9.74 -15.98
N TYR A 36 4.18 -9.76 -14.67
CA TYR A 36 4.55 -8.68 -13.76
C TYR A 36 5.37 -9.22 -12.60
N ASP A 37 6.44 -8.50 -12.25
CA ASP A 37 7.19 -8.73 -11.01
C ASP A 37 6.39 -8.20 -9.81
N VAL A 38 5.40 -8.97 -9.37
CA VAL A 38 4.50 -8.60 -8.26
C VAL A 38 5.27 -8.25 -6.97
N PRO A 39 6.28 -9.03 -6.52
CA PRO A 39 7.08 -8.65 -5.36
C PRO A 39 7.81 -7.32 -5.52
N GLY A 40 8.35 -7.04 -6.71
CA GLY A 40 9.00 -5.76 -7.01
C GLY A 40 8.02 -4.58 -7.01
N ILE A 41 6.82 -4.78 -7.58
CA ILE A 41 5.75 -3.76 -7.57
C ILE A 41 5.30 -3.48 -6.13
N GLU A 42 5.13 -4.51 -5.31
CA GLU A 42 4.75 -4.37 -3.90
C GLU A 42 5.78 -3.55 -3.11
N ALA A 43 7.06 -3.86 -3.26
CA ALA A 43 8.14 -3.12 -2.63
C ALA A 43 8.19 -1.66 -3.12
N ALA A 44 8.16 -1.44 -4.43
CA ALA A 44 8.22 -0.10 -5.01
C ALA A 44 7.00 0.76 -4.63
N TYR A 45 5.81 0.16 -4.59
CA TYR A 45 4.58 0.83 -4.18
C TYR A 45 4.63 1.20 -2.69
N ARG A 46 5.05 0.28 -1.81
CA ARG A 46 5.24 0.56 -0.38
C ARG A 46 6.22 1.70 -0.16
N ASP A 47 7.38 1.63 -0.81
CA ASP A 47 8.44 2.62 -0.63
C ASP A 47 7.96 4.02 -1.09
N ALA A 48 7.25 4.10 -2.22
CA ALA A 48 6.64 5.34 -2.69
C ALA A 48 5.56 5.88 -1.74
N VAL A 49 4.73 5.01 -1.16
CA VAL A 49 3.74 5.42 -0.15
C VAL A 49 4.45 5.94 1.11
N ASN A 50 5.49 5.25 1.56
CA ASN A 50 6.28 5.66 2.72
C ASN A 50 6.97 7.02 2.51
N GLU A 51 7.43 7.38 1.31
CA GLU A 51 7.95 8.73 1.03
C GLU A 51 6.93 9.84 1.29
N HIS A 52 5.65 9.55 1.11
CA HIS A 52 4.57 10.49 1.42
C HIS A 52 4.27 10.53 2.92
N LEU A 53 4.28 9.37 3.58
CA LEU A 53 3.95 9.21 4.99
C LEU A 53 5.07 9.65 5.95
N ASP A 54 6.33 9.59 5.54
CA ASP A 54 7.49 10.00 6.33
C ASP A 54 7.35 11.45 6.85
N ARG A 55 6.73 12.31 6.04
CA ARG A 55 6.48 13.73 6.37
C ARG A 55 5.58 13.94 7.58
N VAL A 56 4.77 12.95 7.93
CA VAL A 56 3.86 12.97 9.08
C VAL A 56 4.29 11.97 10.16
N GLY A 57 5.48 11.37 10.02
CA GLY A 57 5.99 10.36 10.95
C GLY A 57 5.26 9.03 10.88
N LEU A 58 4.63 8.70 9.74
CA LEU A 58 4.01 7.39 9.52
C LEU A 58 4.87 6.56 8.57
N PHE A 59 4.90 5.23 8.77
CA PHE A 59 5.52 4.31 7.83
C PHE A 59 4.86 2.93 7.82
N ILE A 60 4.99 2.22 6.72
CA ILE A 60 4.45 0.87 6.47
C ILE A 60 5.63 -0.11 6.37
N ASP A 61 5.61 -1.17 7.18
CA ASP A 61 6.63 -2.23 7.12
C ASP A 61 6.41 -3.23 5.97
N GLU A 62 7.30 -4.21 5.87
CA GLU A 62 7.22 -5.25 4.83
C GLU A 62 6.02 -6.19 4.97
N ALA A 63 5.41 -6.26 6.15
CA ALA A 63 4.20 -7.03 6.40
C ALA A 63 2.93 -6.19 6.19
N GLY A 64 3.06 -4.94 5.73
CA GLY A 64 1.94 -4.03 5.53
C GLY A 64 1.41 -3.41 6.84
N ARG A 65 2.19 -3.44 7.92
CA ARG A 65 1.82 -2.85 9.22
C ARG A 65 2.23 -1.40 9.27
N VAL A 66 1.29 -0.55 9.71
CA VAL A 66 1.53 0.88 9.88
C VAL A 66 2.12 1.14 11.26
N TYR A 67 3.14 1.99 11.31
CA TYR A 67 3.79 2.49 12.50
C TYR A 67 3.81 4.01 12.49
N ALA A 68 3.87 4.58 13.69
CA ALA A 68 3.90 6.01 13.93
C ALA A 68 5.11 6.36 14.81
N GLU A 69 5.99 7.23 14.32
CA GLU A 69 7.05 7.84 15.10
C GLU A 69 6.55 9.14 15.75
N GLY A 70 6.03 9.06 16.98
CA GLY A 70 5.63 10.22 17.79
C GLY A 70 4.13 10.32 18.09
N LYS A 71 3.68 11.49 18.58
CA LYS A 71 2.25 11.80 18.75
C LYS A 71 1.71 12.24 17.39
N VAL A 72 1.21 11.30 16.62
CA VAL A 72 0.41 11.59 15.42
C VAL A 72 -0.94 12.10 15.91
N ASP A 73 -1.16 13.40 15.79
CA ASP A 73 -2.41 14.07 16.13
C ASP A 73 -3.16 14.34 14.82
N ASP A 74 -4.45 14.01 14.85
CA ASP A 74 -5.47 14.10 13.80
C ASP A 74 -5.36 13.14 12.58
N ASP A 75 -6.31 12.20 12.56
CA ASP A 75 -6.70 11.22 11.53
C ASP A 75 -5.59 10.57 10.65
N ILE A 76 -4.86 9.63 11.26
CA ILE A 76 -3.94 8.69 10.58
C ILE A 76 -4.56 8.07 9.31
N HIS A 77 -5.87 7.82 9.34
CA HIS A 77 -6.59 7.19 8.24
C HIS A 77 -6.65 8.07 6.98
N GLU A 78 -6.94 9.36 7.13
CA GLU A 78 -6.97 10.29 5.99
C GLU A 78 -5.57 10.42 5.36
N THR A 79 -4.55 10.48 6.22
CA THR A 79 -3.17 10.63 5.76
C THR A 79 -2.65 9.39 5.03
N LEU A 80 -2.99 8.20 5.52
CA LEU A 80 -2.71 6.95 4.81
C LEU A 80 -3.43 6.91 3.45
N GLY A 81 -4.69 7.32 3.42
CA GLY A 81 -5.47 7.40 2.18
C GLY A 81 -4.87 8.34 1.13
N ASP A 82 -4.44 9.55 1.52
CA ASP A 82 -3.74 10.48 0.63
C ASP A 82 -2.44 9.86 0.10
N GLY A 83 -1.64 9.23 0.97
CA GLY A 83 -0.41 8.54 0.56
C GLY A 83 -0.65 7.49 -0.54
N PHE A 84 -1.66 6.63 -0.38
CA PHE A 84 -2.02 5.64 -1.39
C PHE A 84 -2.57 6.28 -2.68
N HIS A 85 -3.40 7.31 -2.58
CA HIS A 85 -3.95 8.00 -3.76
C HIS A 85 -2.85 8.70 -4.58
N ARG A 86 -1.78 9.18 -3.94
CA ARG A 86 -0.69 9.90 -4.61
C ARG A 86 0.18 8.98 -5.47
N VAL A 87 0.21 7.69 -5.18
CA VAL A 87 1.07 6.72 -5.86
C VAL A 87 0.31 6.04 -6.99
N ASP A 88 0.83 6.18 -8.22
CA ASP A 88 0.24 5.56 -9.41
C ASP A 88 0.72 4.11 -9.56
N LEU A 89 -0.13 3.18 -9.09
CA LEU A 89 0.12 1.75 -9.18
C LEU A 89 0.17 1.23 -10.62
N THR A 90 -0.51 1.87 -11.57
CA THR A 90 -0.47 1.50 -13.00
C THR A 90 0.89 1.76 -13.57
N ARG A 91 1.45 2.96 -13.30
CA ARG A 91 2.78 3.32 -13.74
C ARG A 91 3.86 2.40 -13.16
N LEU A 92 3.75 2.04 -11.88
CA LEU A 92 4.66 1.10 -11.23
C LEU A 92 4.56 -0.31 -11.83
N ALA A 93 3.35 -0.78 -12.09
CA ALA A 93 3.13 -2.05 -12.76
C ALA A 93 3.81 -2.11 -14.13
N GLU A 94 3.65 -1.06 -14.95
CA GLU A 94 4.29 -0.98 -16.27
C GLU A 94 5.83 -1.04 -16.20
N LEU A 95 6.44 -0.43 -15.18
CA LEU A 95 7.90 -0.46 -14.98
C LEU A 95 8.42 -1.87 -14.64
N HIS A 96 7.59 -2.67 -13.98
CA HIS A 96 7.92 -4.03 -13.52
C HIS A 96 7.37 -5.12 -14.46
N ARG A 97 6.89 -4.74 -15.65
CA ARG A 97 6.47 -5.72 -16.65
C ARG A 97 7.69 -6.49 -17.15
N THR A 98 7.70 -7.80 -16.94
CA THR A 98 8.74 -8.68 -17.44
C THR A 98 8.50 -8.91 -18.94
N ARG A 99 9.55 -8.72 -19.75
CA ARG A 99 9.54 -9.05 -21.18
C ARG A 99 9.97 -10.48 -21.42
#